data_AF-A0A1I2T8A3-F1
#
_entry.id   AF-A0A1I2T8A3-F1
#
_cell.length_a   1.000
_cell.length_b   1.000
_cell.length_c   1.000
_cell.angle_alpha   90.00
_cell.angle_beta   90.00
_cell.angle_gamma   90.00
#
_symmetry.space_group_name_H-M   'P 1'
#
loop_
_entity.id
_entity.type
_entity.pdbx_description
1 polymer ?
#
loop_
_entity_poly.entity_id
_entity_poly.type
_entity_poly.pdbx_seq_one_letter_code
_entity_poly.pdbx_strand_id
1 'polypeptide(L)'
;MTALIITVLFWLLGLAVLSASFFLTKEMKEAGEHLLEDAAHEKGKDDSASIAMAIEGKFLRRIPSYIIHMVTGVIGATLLAFGFVALAFYFH
;
A
#
# COMPACT_ATOMS: atom_id res chain seq x y z
N MET A 1 -12.47 11.20 -28.27
CA MET A 1 -12.83 11.66 -26.91
C MET A 1 -12.65 10.58 -25.85
N THR A 2 -13.05 9.33 -26.12
CA THR A 2 -12.88 8.19 -25.18
C THR A 2 -11.43 7.98 -24.73
N ALA A 3 -10.46 8.06 -25.64
CA ALA A 3 -9.03 7.92 -25.33
C ALA A 3 -8.51 8.98 -24.35
N LEU A 4 -8.98 10.23 -24.45
CA LEU A 4 -8.63 11.31 -23.51
C LEU A 4 -9.19 11.04 -22.11
N ILE A 5 -10.44 10.58 -22.02
CA ILE A 5 -11.06 10.23 -20.73
C ILE A 5 -10.29 9.09 -20.06
N ILE A 6 -9.97 8.03 -20.83
CA ILE A 6 -9.19 6.89 -20.34
C ILE A 6 -7.79 7.32 -19.87
N THR A 7 -7.13 8.20 -20.63
CA THR A 7 -5.82 8.76 -20.27
C THR A 7 -5.87 9.46 -18.91
N VAL A 8 -6.84 10.36 -18.73
CA VAL A 8 -7.01 11.11 -17.48
C VAL A 8 -7.31 10.16 -16.32
N LEU A 9 -8.15 9.14 -16.52
CA LEU A 9 -8.43 8.13 -15.49
C LEU A 9 -7.19 7.34 -15.08
N PHE A 10 -6.35 6.91 -16.04
CA PHE A 10 -5.10 6.22 -15.74
C PHE A 10 -4.13 7.09 -14.96
N TRP A 11 -4.04 8.38 -15.30
CA TRP A 11 -3.20 9.33 -14.57
C TRP A 11 -3.70 9.57 -13.15
N LEU A 12 -5.00 9.79 -12.98
CA LEU A 12 -5.61 9.96 -11.66
C LEU A 12 -5.41 8.71 -10.79
N LEU A 13 -5.62 7.52 -11.35
CA LEU A 13 -5.37 6.25 -10.65
C LEU A 13 -3.89 6.08 -10.30
N GLY A 14 -2.97 6.37 -11.22
CA GLY A 14 -1.53 6.30 -10.97
C GLY A 14 -1.11 7.22 -9.82
N LEU A 15 -1.57 8.47 -9.83
CA LEU A 15 -1.32 9.44 -8.75
C LEU A 15 -1.95 9.03 -7.43
N ALA A 16 -3.17 8.48 -7.46
CA ALA A 16 -3.85 7.98 -6.28
C ALA A 16 -3.08 6.81 -5.65
N VAL A 17 -2.61 5.85 -6.44
CA VAL A 17 -1.80 4.71 -5.96
C VAL A 17 -0.48 5.18 -5.34
N LEU A 18 0.21 6.14 -5.99
CA LEU A 18 1.45 6.71 -5.45
C LEU A 18 1.22 7.41 -4.11
N SER A 19 0.14 8.18 -4.00
CA SER A 19 -0.25 8.89 -2.79
C SER A 19 -0.69 7.92 -1.67
N ALA A 20 -1.42 6.86 -2.02
CA ALA A 20 -1.90 5.85 -1.07
C ALA A 20 -0.76 5.14 -0.34
N SER A 21 0.43 5.04 -0.95
CA SER A 21 1.61 4.43 -0.33
C SER A 21 2.01 5.07 0.99
N PHE A 22 1.85 6.40 1.11
CA PHE A 22 2.17 7.13 2.34
C PHE A 22 1.19 6.82 3.45
N PHE A 23 -0.10 6.73 3.12
CA PHE A 23 -1.15 6.39 4.07
C PHE A 23 -1.04 4.93 4.53
N LEU A 24 -0.89 3.99 3.59
CA LEU A 24 -0.72 2.57 3.92
C LEU A 24 0.50 2.31 4.80
N THR A 25 1.61 3.00 4.54
CA THR A 25 2.83 2.83 5.33
C THR A 25 2.60 3.25 6.78
N LYS A 26 1.85 4.35 7.01
CA LYS A 26 1.54 4.84 8.35
C LYS A 26 0.60 3.89 9.08
N GLU A 27 -0.49 3.50 8.41
CA GLU A 27 -1.50 2.56 8.95
C GLU A 27 -0.88 1.19 9.30
N MET A 28 -0.03 0.63 8.44
CA MET A 28 0.64 -0.64 8.73
C MET A 28 1.58 -0.57 9.94
N LYS A 29 2.22 0.59 10.14
CA LYS A 29 3.08 0.80 11.31
C LYS A 29 2.25 0.91 12.59
N GLU A 30 1.17 1.70 12.56
CA GLU A 30 0.25 1.85 13.71
C GLU A 30 -0.42 0.52 14.06
N ALA A 31 -0.92 -0.23 13.07
CA ALA A 31 -1.49 -1.56 13.28
C ALA A 31 -0.46 -2.56 13.86
N GLY A 32 0.79 -2.50 13.39
CA GLY A 32 1.86 -3.33 13.92
C GLY A 32 2.24 -2.99 15.36
N GLU A 33 2.18 -1.71 15.75
CA GLU A 33 2.41 -1.27 17.13
C GLU A 33 1.24 -1.69 18.05
N HIS A 34 -0.01 -1.52 17.61
CA HIS A 34 -1.19 -1.98 18.35
C HIS A 34 -1.20 -3.49 18.59
N LEU A 35 -0.91 -4.30 17.58
CA LEU A 35 -0.84 -5.76 17.73
C LEU A 35 0.25 -6.21 18.72
N LEU A 36 1.36 -5.46 18.83
CA LEU A 36 2.39 -5.74 19.83
C LEU A 36 1.96 -5.35 21.23
N GLU A 37 1.18 -4.27 21.37
CA GLU A 37 0.62 -3.82 22.65
C GLU A 37 -0.47 -4.75 23.18
N ASP A 38 -1.36 -5.22 22.29
CA ASP A 38 -2.40 -6.20 22.58
C ASP A 38 -1.79 -7.56 22.93
N ALA A 39 -0.77 -8.00 22.19
CA ALA A 39 -0.03 -9.22 22.50
C ALA A 39 0.60 -9.17 23.92
N ALA A 40 1.08 -8.01 24.35
CA ALA A 40 1.64 -7.82 25.69
C ALA A 40 0.56 -7.85 26.78
N HIS A 41 -0.64 -7.34 26.49
CA HIS A 41 -1.80 -7.37 27.40
C HIS A 41 -2.43 -8.76 27.51
N GLU A 42 -2.47 -9.55 26.43
CA GLU A 42 -3.04 -10.90 26.45
C GLU A 42 -2.09 -11.97 27.00
N LYS A 43 -0.81 -11.61 27.17
CA LYS A 43 0.21 -12.48 27.74
C LYS A 43 -0.15 -12.90 29.16
N GLY A 44 -0.49 -14.17 29.34
CA GLY A 44 -0.94 -14.74 30.62
C GLY A 44 -2.45 -14.99 30.74
N LYS A 45 -3.28 -14.54 29.79
CA LYS A 45 -4.70 -14.93 29.69
C LYS A 45 -4.91 -16.01 28.64
N ASP A 46 -4.29 -15.86 27.47
CA ASP A 46 -4.27 -16.86 26.42
C ASP A 46 -2.96 -16.76 25.63
N ASP A 47 -2.03 -17.66 25.95
CA ASP A 47 -0.67 -17.62 25.39
C ASP A 47 -0.67 -17.88 23.87
N SER A 48 -1.67 -18.58 23.33
CA SER A 48 -1.74 -18.85 21.89
C SER A 48 -2.10 -17.58 21.10
N ALA A 49 -3.08 -16.81 21.59
CA ALA A 49 -3.49 -15.54 20.99
C ALA A 49 -2.37 -14.49 21.09
N SER A 50 -1.74 -14.37 22.26
CA SER A 50 -0.60 -13.47 22.48
C SER A 50 0.57 -13.75 21.53
N ILE A 51 0.91 -15.03 21.31
CA ILE A 51 1.99 -15.40 20.38
C ILE A 51 1.62 -15.06 18.93
N ALA A 52 0.38 -15.32 18.51
CA ALA A 52 -0.08 -15.01 17.16
C ALA A 52 -0.01 -13.49 16.87
N MET A 53 -0.55 -12.67 17.77
CA MET A 53 -0.51 -11.21 17.64
C MET A 53 0.93 -10.67 17.67
N ALA A 54 1.81 -11.23 18.51
CA ALA A 54 3.21 -10.84 18.55
C ALA A 54 3.97 -11.17 17.25
N ILE A 55 3.63 -12.29 16.59
CA ILE A 55 4.20 -12.66 15.28
C ILE A 55 3.72 -11.69 14.21
N GLU A 56 2.41 -11.41 14.14
CA GLU A 56 1.83 -10.49 13.17
C GLU A 56 2.35 -9.07 13.33
N GLY A 57 2.38 -8.54 14.57
CA GLY A 57 2.93 -7.22 14.87
C GLY A 57 4.42 -7.09 14.54
N LYS A 58 5.22 -8.13 14.80
CA LYS A 58 6.63 -8.17 14.37
C LYS A 58 6.77 -8.21 12.86
N PHE A 59 5.90 -8.94 12.16
CA PHE A 59 5.94 -9.05 10.71
C PHE A 59 5.60 -7.70 10.06
N LEU A 60 4.50 -7.07 10.48
CA LEU A 60 4.07 -5.74 10.04
C LEU A 60 5.15 -4.67 10.29
N ARG A 61 5.78 -4.69 11.46
CA ARG A 61 6.89 -3.77 11.80
C ARG A 61 8.16 -4.03 11.00
N ARG A 62 8.37 -5.27 10.52
CA ARG A 62 9.56 -5.65 9.75
C ARG A 62 9.42 -5.33 8.26
N ILE A 63 8.21 -5.14 7.75
CA ILE A 63 7.99 -4.70 6.37
C ILE A 63 8.58 -3.29 6.24
N PRO A 64 9.70 -3.11 5.51
CA PRO A 64 10.28 -1.80 5.31
C PRO A 64 9.29 -0.96 4.48
N SER A 65 9.06 0.28 4.88
CA SER A 65 8.27 1.25 4.10
C SER A 65 8.75 1.34 2.65
N TYR A 66 10.05 1.15 2.42
CA TYR A 66 10.64 1.06 1.09
C TYR A 66 9.98 0.01 0.19
N ILE A 67 9.60 -1.17 0.71
CA ILE A 67 8.95 -2.21 -0.11
C ILE A 67 7.57 -1.75 -0.54
N ILE A 68 6.79 -1.14 0.37
CA ILE A 68 5.46 -0.61 0.07
C ILE A 68 5.59 0.47 -1.00
N HIS A 69 6.46 1.46 -0.77
CA HIS A 69 6.71 2.56 -1.72
C HIS A 69 7.23 2.06 -3.08
N MET A 70 8.08 1.04 -3.09
CA MET A 70 8.60 0.45 -4.33
C MET A 70 7.47 -0.22 -5.12
N VAL A 71 6.64 -1.05 -4.48
CA VAL A 71 5.53 -1.74 -5.15
C VAL A 71 4.50 -0.75 -5.67
N THR A 72 4.04 0.17 -4.83
CA THR A 72 3.10 1.23 -5.25
C THR A 72 3.73 2.16 -6.28
N GLY A 73 5.05 2.38 -6.21
CA GLY A 73 5.83 3.16 -7.15
C GLY A 73 5.81 2.55 -8.55
N VAL A 74 6.12 1.25 -8.65
CA VAL A 74 6.10 0.50 -9.90
C VAL A 74 4.69 0.46 -10.49
N ILE A 75 3.68 0.16 -9.67
CA ILE A 75 2.28 0.11 -10.13
C ILE A 75 1.80 1.49 -10.58
N GLY A 76 2.05 2.53 -9.79
CA GLY A 76 1.68 3.90 -10.11
C GLY A 76 2.36 4.40 -11.38
N ALA A 77 3.67 4.20 -11.52
CA ALA A 77 4.41 4.55 -12.73
C ALA A 77 3.90 3.79 -13.98
N THR A 78 3.53 2.51 -13.82
CA THR A 78 2.95 1.71 -14.90
C THR A 78 1.58 2.25 -15.32
N LEU A 79 0.72 2.61 -14.37
CA LEU A 79 -0.57 3.26 -14.66
C LEU A 79 -0.37 4.60 -15.38
N LEU A 80 0.62 5.40 -14.96
CA LEU A 80 0.96 6.64 -15.65
C LEU A 80 1.40 6.39 -17.09
N ALA A 81 2.27 5.39 -17.31
CA ALA A 81 2.73 4.98 -18.63
C ALA A 81 1.57 4.56 -19.54
N PHE A 82 0.60 3.79 -19.03
CA PHE A 82 -0.60 3.44 -19.79
C PHE A 82 -1.47 4.65 -20.17
N GLY A 83 -1.51 5.69 -19.32
CA GLY A 83 -2.13 6.96 -19.70
C GLY A 83 -1.48 7.57 -20.95
N PHE A 84 -0.14 7.59 -21.03
CA PHE A 84 0.56 8.08 -22.22
C PHE A 84 0.34 7.19 -23.46
N VAL A 85 0.26 5.86 -23.27
CA VAL A 85 -0.08 4.93 -24.37
C VAL A 85 -1.48 5.22 -24.90
N ALA A 86 -2.48 5.37 -24.02
CA ALA A 86 -3.84 5.73 -24.40
C ALA A 86 -3.92 7.09 -25.12
N LEU A 87 -3.09 8.05 -24.71
CA LEU A 87 -2.97 9.34 -25.38
C LEU A 87 -2.36 9.21 -26.79
N ALA A 88 -1.36 8.34 -26.98
CA ALA A 88 -0.76 8.11 -28.29
C ALA A 88 -1.80 7.58 -29.31
N PHE A 89 -2.73 6.71 -28.87
CA PHE A 89 -3.85 6.24 -29.70
C PHE A 89 -4.93 7.29 -29.99
N TYR A 90 -4.88 8.46 -29.34
CA TYR A 90 -5.76 9.58 -29.69
C TYR A 90 -5.22 10.41 -30.87
N PHE A 91 -3.90 10.44 -31.04
CA PHE A 91 -3.21 11.20 -32.10
C PHE A 91 -2.95 10.40 -33.38
N HIS A 92 -3.33 9.11 -33.39
CA HIS A 92 -3.25 8.21 -34.54
C HIS A 92 -4.67 7.80 -34.95
#